data_AF-A0A6G6K2Q4-F1
#
_entry.id   AF-A0A6G6K2Q4-F1
#
_cell.length_a   1.000
_cell.length_b   1.000
_cell.length_c   1.000
_cell.angle_alpha   90.00
_cell.angle_beta   90.00
_cell.angle_gamma   90.00
#
_symmetry.space_group_name_H-M   'P 1'
#
loop_
_entity.id
_entity.type
_entity.pdbx_description
1 polymer ?
#
loop_
_entity_poly.entity_id
_entity_poly.type
_entity_poly.pdbx_seq_one_letter_code
_entity_poly.pdbx_strand_id
1 'polypeptide(L)'
;MKTSTFLTVLCAGFTMLAVTLGAEEKQKRSEVSDYPFWNSPKRGYVLAFVPGLNATLLLTEAQREQIAKARAEMMRDAAVQAARGISKSDPSVTAEQREKARATLDTAMTRLREQVNAILTPDQKALIEKINAAHAAAIEETGIVYADKFASVKADEAARKRIQEEKTQDTEEQFLNKLDGILNEGQKTAMTRAAEEELQRNARAATAKKSLK
;
A
#
# COMPACT_ATOMS: atom_id res chain seq x y z
N MET A 1 -11.23 -84.67 -11.82
CA MET A 1 -11.90 -84.49 -13.13
C MET A 1 -11.80 -83.02 -13.47
N LYS A 2 -10.98 -82.63 -14.47
CA LYS A 2 -11.43 -82.11 -15.79
C LYS A 2 -12.38 -80.90 -15.61
N THR A 3 -12.07 -79.65 -15.99
CA THR A 3 -11.28 -79.11 -17.11
C THR A 3 -10.97 -77.63 -16.89
N SER A 4 -9.83 -77.17 -17.40
CA SER A 4 -9.54 -75.76 -17.70
C SER A 4 -10.36 -75.26 -18.88
N THR A 5 -10.74 -73.98 -18.88
CA THR A 5 -10.90 -73.20 -20.11
C THR A 5 -10.51 -71.74 -19.89
N PHE A 6 -9.51 -71.33 -20.66
CA PHE A 6 -9.09 -69.95 -20.93
C PHE A 6 -10.21 -69.15 -21.59
N LEU A 7 -10.32 -67.84 -21.30
CA LEU A 7 -10.47 -66.85 -22.36
C LEU A 7 -9.99 -65.45 -21.92
N THR A 8 -9.06 -64.95 -22.74
CA THR A 8 -8.39 -63.67 -22.74
C THR A 8 -9.28 -62.58 -23.37
N VAL A 9 -8.89 -61.31 -23.15
CA VAL A 9 -9.20 -60.10 -23.96
C VAL A 9 -10.40 -59.27 -23.48
N LEU A 10 -10.14 -58.11 -22.85
CA LEU A 10 -10.18 -56.80 -23.54
C LEU A 10 -9.60 -55.69 -22.63
N CYS A 11 -8.41 -55.20 -22.99
CA CYS A 11 -7.91 -53.90 -22.57
C CYS A 11 -8.64 -52.80 -23.36
N ALA A 12 -9.38 -51.92 -22.69
CA ALA A 12 -9.66 -50.55 -23.14
C ALA A 12 -10.44 -49.80 -22.06
N GLY A 13 -9.96 -48.60 -21.68
CA GLY A 13 -10.79 -47.62 -20.96
C GLY A 13 -10.31 -47.19 -19.58
N PHE A 14 -9.01 -46.92 -19.40
CA PHE A 14 -8.51 -46.14 -18.26
C PHE A 14 -8.03 -44.78 -18.77
N THR A 15 -8.95 -43.84 -18.99
CA THR A 15 -8.62 -42.42 -19.14
C THR A 15 -9.83 -41.56 -18.88
N MET A 16 -9.62 -40.53 -18.05
CA MET A 16 -10.49 -39.40 -17.73
C MET A 16 -11.54 -39.63 -16.62
N LEU A 17 -11.15 -39.34 -15.37
CA LEU A 17 -11.61 -38.15 -14.65
C LEU A 17 -10.90 -38.08 -13.27
N ALA A 18 -9.61 -37.76 -13.31
CA ALA A 18 -8.96 -37.07 -12.20
C ALA A 18 -8.60 -35.68 -12.73
N VAL A 19 -8.67 -34.66 -11.86
CA VAL A 19 -8.49 -33.22 -12.13
C VAL A 19 -9.79 -32.44 -12.28
N THR A 20 -10.44 -32.23 -11.14
CA THR A 20 -10.90 -30.90 -10.70
C THR A 20 -10.50 -30.77 -9.23
N LEU A 21 -9.22 -30.61 -8.89
CA LEU A 21 -8.64 -29.27 -8.69
C LEU A 21 -9.71 -28.18 -8.65
N GLY A 22 -10.51 -28.20 -7.58
CA GLY A 22 -11.11 -27.00 -7.03
C GLY A 22 -9.97 -26.10 -6.55
N ALA A 23 -9.39 -25.37 -7.49
CA ALA A 23 -8.74 -24.12 -7.20
C ALA A 23 -9.82 -23.23 -6.59
N GLU A 24 -9.94 -23.26 -5.25
CA GLU A 24 -10.19 -22.01 -4.56
C GLU A 24 -9.06 -21.09 -5.02
N GLU A 25 -9.36 -20.24 -6.01
CA GLU A 25 -8.68 -18.98 -6.13
C GLU A 25 -8.64 -18.45 -4.71
N LYS A 26 -7.45 -18.45 -4.11
CA LYS A 26 -7.17 -17.63 -2.94
C LYS A 26 -7.59 -16.24 -3.38
N GLN A 27 -8.82 -15.88 -3.06
CA GLN A 27 -9.40 -14.58 -3.33
C GLN A 27 -8.41 -13.65 -2.64
N LYS A 28 -7.55 -13.01 -3.45
CA LYS A 28 -6.51 -12.13 -2.93
C LYS A 28 -7.30 -11.13 -2.11
N ARG A 29 -7.17 -11.19 -0.78
CA ARG A 29 -7.79 -10.22 0.13
C ARG A 29 -7.59 -8.87 -0.53
N SER A 30 -8.67 -8.14 -0.72
CA SER A 30 -8.65 -6.84 -1.39
C SER A 30 -7.65 -5.95 -0.64
N GLU A 31 -6.41 -5.89 -1.13
CA GLU A 31 -5.30 -5.32 -0.37
C GLU A 31 -5.35 -3.80 -0.53
N VAL A 32 -5.82 -3.14 0.54
CA VAL A 32 -5.91 -1.68 0.65
C VAL A 32 -4.65 -1.11 1.33
N SER A 33 -3.60 -1.93 1.51
CA SER A 33 -2.31 -1.50 2.12
C SER A 33 -1.71 -0.31 1.39
N ASP A 34 -1.88 -0.24 0.07
CA ASP A 34 -1.24 0.77 -0.77
C ASP A 34 -2.16 1.96 -1.06
N TYR A 35 -3.30 2.06 -0.38
CA TYR A 35 -4.16 3.24 -0.52
C TYR A 35 -3.63 4.38 0.36
N PRO A 36 -3.48 5.61 -0.17
CA PRO A 36 -2.92 6.74 0.55
C PRO A 36 -3.99 7.43 1.42
N PHE A 37 -4.31 6.84 2.58
CA PHE A 37 -5.23 7.44 3.55
C PHE A 37 -4.69 8.72 4.20
N TRP A 38 -3.36 8.87 4.24
CA TRP A 38 -2.68 9.86 5.04
C TRP A 38 -2.33 11.10 4.25
N ASN A 39 -2.09 12.20 4.94
CA ASN A 39 -1.70 13.45 4.32
C ASN A 39 -0.37 13.99 4.84
N SER A 40 0.34 14.72 3.98
CA SER A 40 1.55 15.46 4.30
C SER A 40 1.39 16.88 3.79
N PRO A 41 1.66 17.92 4.60
CA PRO A 41 1.48 19.31 4.19
C PRO A 41 2.16 19.69 2.87
N LYS A 42 3.28 19.04 2.54
CA LYS A 42 4.07 19.33 1.32
C LYS A 42 3.73 18.43 0.13
N ARG A 43 3.11 17.26 0.35
CA ARG A 43 2.95 16.22 -0.68
C ARG A 43 1.48 15.86 -0.93
N GLY A 44 0.55 16.45 -0.19
CA GLY A 44 -0.85 16.04 -0.23
C GLY A 44 -0.99 14.63 0.33
N TYR A 45 -1.69 13.76 -0.39
CA TYR A 45 -1.97 12.40 0.09
C TYR A 45 -0.77 11.47 -0.14
N VAL A 46 -0.43 10.69 0.88
CA VAL A 46 0.75 9.83 0.92
C VAL A 46 0.40 8.44 1.45
N LEU A 47 1.28 7.48 1.14
CA LEU A 47 1.23 6.15 1.74
C LEU A 47 1.47 6.22 3.26
N ALA A 48 1.27 5.09 3.93
CA ALA A 48 1.54 4.95 5.36
C ALA A 48 2.94 5.50 5.73
N PHE A 49 2.99 6.32 6.79
CA PHE A 49 4.26 6.89 7.30
C PHE A 49 5.14 5.82 7.94
N VAL A 50 4.51 4.83 8.56
CA VAL A 50 5.14 3.68 9.23
C VAL A 50 4.45 2.39 8.78
N PRO A 51 5.16 1.24 8.80
CA PRO A 51 4.57 -0.04 8.43
C PRO A 51 3.30 -0.36 9.22
N GLY A 52 2.31 -0.96 8.55
CA GLY A 52 1.06 -1.38 9.20
C GLY A 52 0.08 -0.28 9.61
N LEU A 53 0.40 1.01 9.43
CA LEU A 53 -0.46 2.13 9.89
C LEU A 53 -1.90 2.06 9.36
N ASN A 54 -2.13 1.60 8.13
CA ASN A 54 -3.47 1.43 7.55
C ASN A 54 -4.36 0.47 8.35
N ALA A 55 -3.79 -0.48 9.08
CA ALA A 55 -4.55 -1.44 9.88
C ALA A 55 -5.19 -0.81 11.12
N THR A 56 -4.71 0.36 11.56
CA THR A 56 -5.32 1.12 12.68
C THR A 56 -6.76 1.56 12.40
N LEU A 57 -7.13 1.67 11.12
CA LEU A 57 -8.49 2.00 10.69
C LEU A 57 -9.49 0.86 10.92
N LEU A 58 -9.01 -0.36 11.19
CA LEU A 58 -9.83 -1.56 11.43
C LEU A 58 -10.96 -1.70 10.40
N LEU A 59 -10.62 -1.48 9.12
CA LEU A 59 -11.60 -1.54 8.02
C LEU A 59 -12.32 -2.89 8.04
N THR A 60 -13.63 -2.89 7.77
CA THR A 60 -14.35 -4.15 7.56
C THR A 60 -13.98 -4.76 6.22
N GLU A 61 -14.32 -6.04 5.99
CA GLU A 61 -14.09 -6.66 4.67
C GLU A 61 -14.89 -5.94 3.59
N ALA A 62 -16.16 -5.61 3.85
CA ALA A 62 -17.00 -4.85 2.94
C ALA A 62 -16.38 -3.48 2.59
N GLN A 63 -15.83 -2.75 3.57
CA GLN A 63 -15.12 -1.50 3.30
C GLN A 63 -13.88 -1.72 2.43
N ARG A 64 -13.07 -2.75 2.72
CA ARG A 64 -11.88 -3.09 1.91
C ARG A 64 -12.25 -3.38 0.46
N GLU A 65 -13.28 -4.19 0.24
CA GLU A 65 -13.77 -4.54 -1.09
C GLU A 65 -14.30 -3.31 -1.84
N GLN A 66 -15.08 -2.45 -1.19
CA GLN A 66 -15.58 -1.22 -1.81
C GLN A 66 -14.45 -0.26 -2.19
N ILE A 67 -13.44 -0.10 -1.33
CA ILE A 67 -12.28 0.75 -1.63
C ILE A 67 -11.47 0.14 -2.79
N ALA A 68 -11.23 -1.17 -2.78
CA ALA A 68 -10.52 -1.84 -3.86
C ALA A 68 -11.28 -1.75 -5.19
N LYS A 69 -12.62 -1.84 -5.16
CA LYS A 69 -13.48 -1.63 -6.33
C LYS A 69 -13.37 -0.21 -6.86
N ALA A 70 -13.50 0.80 -6.00
CA ALA A 70 -13.38 2.21 -6.39
C ALA A 70 -11.99 2.50 -7.02
N ARG A 71 -10.93 1.93 -6.45
CA ARG A 71 -9.58 1.99 -7.05
C ARG A 71 -9.54 1.32 -8.42
N ALA A 72 -10.07 0.10 -8.54
CA ALA A 72 -10.07 -0.63 -9.80
C ALA A 72 -10.85 0.09 -10.90
N GLU A 73 -11.98 0.72 -10.55
CA GLU A 73 -12.77 1.56 -11.46
C GLU A 73 -11.96 2.77 -11.94
N MET A 74 -11.31 3.51 -11.03
CA MET A 74 -10.42 4.63 -11.41
C MET A 74 -9.28 4.17 -12.34
N MET A 75 -8.71 2.98 -12.10
CA MET A 75 -7.62 2.45 -12.92
C MET A 75 -8.07 1.91 -14.28
N ARG A 76 -9.36 1.60 -14.44
CA ARG A 76 -9.96 1.18 -15.72
C ARG A 76 -10.46 2.36 -16.55
N ASP A 77 -10.53 3.55 -15.97
CA ASP A 77 -10.89 4.76 -16.70
C ASP A 77 -9.86 5.03 -17.82
N ALA A 78 -10.35 5.12 -19.05
CA ALA A 78 -9.51 5.27 -20.24
C ALA A 78 -8.71 6.59 -20.22
N ALA A 79 -9.28 7.67 -19.70
CA ALA A 79 -8.59 8.95 -19.59
C ALA A 79 -7.46 8.88 -18.54
N VAL A 80 -7.69 8.16 -17.43
CA VAL A 80 -6.66 7.90 -16.43
C VAL A 80 -5.53 7.03 -17.00
N GLN A 81 -5.85 5.96 -17.74
CA GLN A 81 -4.85 5.12 -18.38
C GLN A 81 -4.01 5.90 -19.40
N ALA A 82 -4.67 6.70 -20.26
CA ALA A 82 -3.98 7.56 -21.22
C ALA A 82 -3.07 8.59 -20.52
N ALA A 83 -3.56 9.24 -19.47
CA ALA A 83 -2.77 10.20 -18.69
C ALA A 83 -1.56 9.55 -18.00
N ARG A 84 -1.69 8.31 -17.51
CA ARG A 84 -0.56 7.55 -16.93
C ARG A 84 0.46 7.10 -17.97
N GLY A 85 0.04 6.90 -19.21
CA GLY A 85 0.92 6.54 -20.33
C GLY A 85 1.82 7.70 -20.77
N ILE A 86 1.50 8.94 -20.39
CA ILE A 86 2.32 10.11 -20.71
C ILE A 86 3.59 10.10 -19.85
N SER A 87 4.72 9.76 -20.48
CA SER A 87 6.01 9.74 -19.80
C SER A 87 6.53 11.16 -19.53
N LYS A 88 7.08 11.37 -18.33
CA LYS A 88 7.73 12.63 -17.95
C LYS A 88 9.05 12.87 -18.72
N SER A 89 9.65 11.82 -19.28
CA SER A 89 10.94 11.87 -19.98
C SER A 89 10.82 11.77 -21.49
N ASP A 90 9.60 11.68 -22.04
CA ASP A 90 9.39 11.65 -23.48
C ASP A 90 9.49 13.08 -24.06
N PRO A 91 10.48 13.36 -24.92
CA PRO A 91 10.68 14.68 -25.50
C PRO A 91 9.58 15.07 -26.50
N SER A 92 8.77 14.13 -26.98
CA SER A 92 7.65 14.39 -27.90
C SER A 92 6.40 14.94 -27.21
N VAL A 93 6.34 14.85 -25.87
CA VAL A 93 5.18 15.32 -25.09
C VAL A 93 5.34 16.79 -24.72
N THR A 94 4.37 17.59 -25.15
CA THR A 94 4.36 19.03 -24.85
C THR A 94 4.12 19.31 -23.36
N ALA A 95 4.46 20.52 -22.92
CA ALA A 95 4.17 20.95 -21.55
C ALA A 95 2.66 20.92 -21.26
N GLU A 96 1.84 21.34 -22.22
CA GLU A 96 0.37 21.35 -22.12
C GLU A 96 -0.20 19.93 -21.97
N GLN A 97 0.32 18.96 -22.73
CA GLN A 97 -0.09 17.56 -22.62
C GLN A 97 0.26 16.98 -21.24
N ARG A 98 1.45 17.31 -20.71
CA ARG A 98 1.85 16.91 -19.36
C ARG A 98 0.94 17.51 -18.29
N GLU A 99 0.58 18.77 -18.43
CA GLU A 99 -0.28 19.45 -17.48
C GLU A 99 -1.71 18.91 -17.53
N LYS A 100 -2.26 18.68 -18.72
CA LYS A 100 -3.57 18.03 -18.89
C LYS A 100 -3.60 16.62 -18.29
N ALA A 101 -2.52 15.86 -18.46
CA ALA A 101 -2.37 14.53 -17.86
C ALA A 101 -2.41 14.61 -16.33
N ARG A 102 -1.65 15.54 -15.73
CA ARG A 102 -1.67 15.78 -14.27
C ARG A 102 -3.06 16.14 -13.79
N ALA A 103 -3.71 17.11 -14.42
CA ALA A 103 -5.05 17.54 -14.06
C ALA A 103 -6.06 16.37 -14.10
N THR A 104 -5.96 15.51 -15.13
CA THR A 104 -6.82 14.31 -15.25
C THR A 104 -6.60 13.34 -14.09
N LEU A 105 -5.33 13.09 -13.72
CA LEU A 105 -4.99 12.22 -12.59
C LEU A 105 -5.44 12.83 -11.26
N ASP A 106 -5.29 14.14 -11.08
CA ASP A 106 -5.69 14.84 -9.86
C ASP A 106 -7.20 14.86 -9.69
N THR A 107 -7.97 15.09 -10.76
CA THR A 107 -9.43 14.97 -10.76
C THR A 107 -9.88 13.54 -10.42
N ALA A 108 -9.30 12.54 -11.07
CA ALA A 108 -9.64 11.14 -10.82
C ALA A 108 -9.33 10.73 -9.37
N MET A 109 -8.18 11.15 -8.85
CA MET A 109 -7.80 10.91 -7.47
C MET A 109 -8.71 11.64 -6.48
N THR A 110 -9.16 12.85 -6.80
CA THR A 110 -10.12 13.60 -5.98
C THR A 110 -11.45 12.86 -5.88
N ARG A 111 -11.98 12.39 -7.02
CA ARG A 111 -13.19 11.57 -7.04
C ARG A 111 -13.04 10.26 -6.26
N LEU A 112 -11.90 9.58 -6.40
CA LEU A 112 -11.62 8.36 -5.62
C LEU A 112 -11.64 8.66 -4.12
N ARG A 113 -11.05 9.80 -3.69
CA ARG A 113 -11.06 10.20 -2.27
C ARG A 113 -12.47 10.47 -1.77
N GLU A 114 -13.31 11.14 -2.54
CA GLU A 114 -14.71 11.37 -2.19
C GLU A 114 -15.46 10.04 -1.99
N GLN A 115 -15.26 9.08 -2.90
CA GLN A 115 -15.83 7.74 -2.78
C GLN A 115 -15.32 7.01 -1.52
N VAL A 116 -14.02 7.03 -1.26
CA VAL A 116 -13.45 6.40 -0.06
C VAL A 116 -13.94 7.09 1.21
N ASN A 117 -14.05 8.43 1.21
CA ASN A 117 -14.61 9.17 2.32
C ASN A 117 -16.08 8.78 2.57
N ALA A 118 -16.86 8.46 1.54
CA ALA A 118 -18.22 7.96 1.72
C ALA A 118 -18.28 6.53 2.33
N ILE A 119 -17.23 5.73 2.14
CA ILE A 119 -17.12 4.35 2.67
C ILE A 119 -16.70 4.31 4.14
N LEU A 120 -15.87 5.28 4.57
CA LEU A 120 -15.36 5.35 5.94
C LEU A 120 -16.42 5.82 6.94
N THR A 121 -16.37 5.29 8.16
CA THR A 121 -17.19 5.76 9.27
C THR A 121 -16.72 7.13 9.79
N PRO A 122 -17.56 7.89 10.52
CA PRO A 122 -17.13 9.13 11.17
C PRO A 122 -15.92 8.94 12.08
N ASP A 123 -15.90 7.86 12.87
CA ASP A 123 -14.78 7.57 13.80
C ASP A 123 -13.47 7.28 13.06
N GLN A 124 -13.53 6.57 11.93
CA GLN A 124 -12.34 6.31 11.09
C GLN A 124 -11.79 7.62 10.49
N LYS A 125 -12.65 8.54 10.07
CA LYS A 125 -12.24 9.86 9.56
C LYS A 125 -11.60 10.71 10.66
N ALA A 126 -12.24 10.77 11.83
CA ALA A 126 -11.71 11.48 12.99
C ALA A 126 -10.35 10.89 13.43
N LEU A 127 -10.18 9.58 13.34
CA LEU A 127 -8.90 8.94 13.60
C LEU A 127 -7.83 9.34 12.57
N ILE A 128 -8.16 9.38 11.28
CA ILE A 128 -7.24 9.85 10.22
C ILE A 128 -6.78 11.28 10.51
N GLU A 129 -7.70 12.17 10.90
CA GLU A 129 -7.36 13.56 11.26
C GLU A 129 -6.41 13.63 12.46
N LYS A 130 -6.68 12.87 13.53
CA LYS A 130 -5.81 12.81 14.72
C LYS A 130 -4.41 12.29 14.38
N ILE A 131 -4.32 11.22 13.59
CA ILE A 131 -3.04 10.64 13.18
C ILE A 131 -2.25 11.61 12.29
N ASN A 132 -2.91 12.25 11.33
CA ASN A 132 -2.28 13.27 10.48
C ASN A 132 -1.75 14.46 11.30
N ALA A 133 -2.53 14.93 12.28
CA ALA A 133 -2.11 16.00 13.19
C ALA A 133 -0.90 15.59 14.04
N ALA A 134 -0.89 14.37 14.58
CA ALA A 134 0.23 13.83 15.34
C ALA A 134 1.51 13.73 14.50
N HIS A 135 1.39 13.27 13.25
CA HIS A 135 2.52 13.21 12.32
C HIS A 135 3.04 14.61 11.95
N ALA A 136 2.13 15.57 11.70
CA ALA A 136 2.51 16.95 11.44
C ALA A 136 3.26 17.57 12.63
N ALA A 137 2.78 17.34 13.85
CA ALA A 137 3.44 17.79 15.08
C ALA A 137 4.82 17.15 15.25
N ALA A 138 4.98 15.85 15.00
CA ALA A 138 6.30 15.19 15.04
C ALA A 138 7.29 15.81 14.04
N ILE A 139 6.84 16.10 12.80
CA ILE A 139 7.68 16.78 11.80
C ILE A 139 8.09 18.19 12.25
N GLU A 140 7.18 18.93 12.85
CA GLU A 140 7.43 20.29 13.31
C GLU A 140 8.41 20.31 14.49
N GLU A 141 8.15 19.49 15.51
CA GLU A 141 8.97 19.37 16.72
C GLU A 141 10.39 18.93 16.37
N THR A 142 10.58 17.88 15.57
CA THR A 142 11.92 17.51 15.09
C THR A 142 12.51 18.55 14.14
N GLY A 143 11.68 19.23 13.36
CA GLY A 143 12.09 20.34 12.51
C GLY A 143 12.79 21.45 13.30
N ILE A 144 12.24 21.83 14.45
CA ILE A 144 12.79 22.84 15.35
C ILE A 144 14.12 22.36 15.94
N VAL A 145 14.18 21.14 16.48
CA VAL A 145 15.40 20.57 17.11
C VAL A 145 16.57 20.49 16.13
N TYR A 146 16.29 20.16 14.86
CA TYR A 146 17.32 19.93 13.84
C TYR A 146 17.71 21.17 13.04
N ALA A 147 17.02 22.30 13.21
CA ALA A 147 17.31 23.53 12.46
C ALA A 147 18.77 23.98 12.63
N ASP A 148 19.25 24.00 13.87
CA ASP A 148 20.62 24.41 14.20
C ASP A 148 21.66 23.38 13.75
N LYS A 149 21.35 22.08 13.88
CA LYS A 149 22.21 21.00 13.38
C LYS A 149 22.44 21.13 11.87
N PHE A 150 21.40 21.43 11.08
CA PHE A 150 21.57 21.65 9.64
C PHE A 150 22.32 22.94 9.31
N ALA A 151 22.20 23.98 10.15
CA ALA A 151 22.92 25.24 9.96
C ALA A 151 24.43 25.06 10.12
N SER A 152 24.88 24.18 11.02
CA SER A 152 26.31 23.94 11.30
C SER A 152 27.04 23.08 10.26
N VAL A 153 26.32 22.29 9.44
CA VAL A 153 26.92 21.37 8.45
C VAL A 153 26.71 21.78 6.99
N LYS A 154 26.44 23.07 6.72
CA LYS A 154 26.04 23.53 5.38
C LYS A 154 27.01 23.12 4.25
N ALA A 155 28.32 23.03 4.46
CA ALA A 155 29.25 22.67 3.39
C ALA A 155 29.56 21.15 3.31
N ASP A 156 29.09 20.36 4.29
CA ASP A 156 29.42 18.93 4.39
C ASP A 156 28.21 18.07 4.01
N GLU A 157 28.23 17.53 2.78
CA GLU A 157 27.17 16.68 2.26
C GLU A 157 27.02 15.37 3.04
N ALA A 158 28.13 14.78 3.51
CA ALA A 158 28.09 13.53 4.25
C ALA A 158 27.49 13.75 5.64
N ALA A 159 27.86 14.83 6.32
CA ALA A 159 27.27 15.21 7.60
C ALA A 159 25.79 15.62 7.44
N ARG A 160 25.42 16.37 6.40
CA ARG A 160 24.02 16.66 6.08
C ARG A 160 23.19 15.39 5.90
N LYS A 161 23.71 14.40 5.17
CA LYS A 161 23.01 13.13 4.97
C LYS A 161 22.79 12.39 6.29
N ARG A 162 23.81 12.31 7.14
CA ARG A 162 23.69 11.69 8.48
C ARG A 162 22.65 12.40 9.35
N ILE A 163 22.70 13.73 9.41
CA ILE A 163 21.73 14.53 10.18
C ILE A 163 20.31 14.37 9.61
N GLN A 164 20.16 14.22 8.29
CA GLN A 164 18.88 13.93 7.67
C GLN A 164 18.34 12.54 8.03
N GLU A 165 19.19 11.52 8.09
CA GLU A 165 18.83 10.17 8.54
C GLU A 165 18.43 10.17 10.02
N GLU A 166 19.21 10.84 10.88
CA GLU A 166 18.93 11.02 12.31
C GLU A 166 17.58 11.72 12.52
N LYS A 167 17.35 12.85 11.83
CA LYS A 167 16.06 13.56 11.87
C LYS A 167 14.89 12.66 11.46
N THR A 168 15.06 11.85 10.42
CA THR A 168 14.01 10.94 9.95
C THR A 168 13.69 9.90 11.01
N GLN A 169 14.70 9.30 11.66
CA GLN A 169 14.52 8.34 12.74
C GLN A 169 13.81 8.98 13.94
N ASP A 170 14.26 10.16 14.38
CA ASP A 170 13.63 10.88 15.50
C ASP A 170 12.18 11.26 15.19
N THR A 171 11.88 11.63 13.94
CA THR A 171 10.51 11.95 13.52
C THR A 171 9.61 10.73 13.59
N GLU A 172 10.12 9.57 13.15
CA GLU A 172 9.40 8.30 13.23
C GLU A 172 9.16 7.90 14.69
N GLU A 173 10.18 7.98 15.56
CA GLU A 173 10.05 7.68 16.98
C GLU A 173 9.06 8.60 17.69
N GLN A 174 9.15 9.92 17.47
CA GLN A 174 8.21 10.88 18.03
C GLN A 174 6.79 10.61 17.54
N PHE A 175 6.62 10.26 16.26
CA PHE A 175 5.31 9.92 15.72
C PHE A 175 4.74 8.64 16.35
N LEU A 176 5.54 7.58 16.50
CA LEU A 176 5.13 6.34 17.16
C LEU A 176 4.73 6.57 18.63
N ASN A 177 5.48 7.39 19.36
CA ASN A 177 5.15 7.78 20.74
C ASN A 177 3.81 8.53 20.81
N LYS A 178 3.54 9.45 19.87
CA LYS A 178 2.25 10.15 19.80
C LYS A 178 1.11 9.20 19.41
N LEU A 179 1.36 8.22 18.52
CA LEU A 179 0.39 7.20 18.16
C LEU A 179 -0.03 6.35 19.37
N ASP A 180 0.88 6.04 20.29
CA ASP A 180 0.56 5.24 21.48
C ASP A 180 -0.55 5.86 22.34
N GLY A 181 -0.59 7.20 22.41
CA GLY A 181 -1.64 7.96 23.09
C GLY A 181 -2.94 8.15 22.30
N ILE A 182 -2.94 7.81 21.00
CA ILE A 182 -4.11 7.95 20.10
C ILE A 182 -4.81 6.61 19.89
N LEU A 183 -4.03 5.54 19.75
CA LEU A 183 -4.51 4.22 19.40
C LEU A 183 -4.98 3.45 20.63
N ASN A 184 -6.09 2.72 20.51
CA ASN A 184 -6.46 1.72 21.50
C ASN A 184 -5.70 0.40 21.28
N GLU A 185 -5.77 -0.51 22.26
CA GLU A 185 -5.05 -1.81 22.22
C GLU A 185 -5.38 -2.66 20.99
N GLY A 186 -6.64 -2.66 20.54
CA GLY A 186 -7.05 -3.37 19.33
C GLY A 186 -6.38 -2.81 18.08
N GLN A 187 -6.27 -1.48 17.98
CA GLN A 187 -5.62 -0.79 16.87
C GLN A 187 -4.10 -0.96 16.88
N LYS A 188 -3.46 -0.88 18.06
CA LYS A 188 -2.02 -1.15 18.24
C LYS A 188 -1.70 -2.56 17.79
N THR A 189 -2.46 -3.55 18.25
CA THR A 189 -2.30 -4.95 17.86
C THR A 189 -2.45 -5.16 16.36
N ALA A 190 -3.45 -4.51 15.74
CA ALA A 190 -3.65 -4.59 14.30
C ALA A 190 -2.49 -3.97 13.50
N MET A 191 -1.98 -2.82 13.95
CA MET A 191 -0.83 -2.15 13.35
C MET A 191 0.42 -3.03 13.39
N THR A 192 0.78 -3.56 14.56
CA THR A 192 1.96 -4.42 14.74
C THR A 192 1.89 -5.66 13.86
N ARG A 193 0.75 -6.35 13.85
CA ARG A 193 0.57 -7.54 13.01
C ARG A 193 0.71 -7.21 11.51
N ALA A 194 0.09 -6.11 11.07
CA ALA A 194 0.18 -5.69 9.67
C ALA A 194 1.60 -5.28 9.28
N ALA A 195 2.36 -4.63 10.18
CA ALA A 195 3.76 -4.29 9.99
C ALA A 195 4.63 -5.55 9.81
N GLU A 196 4.43 -6.57 10.65
CA GLU A 196 5.12 -7.86 10.54
C GLU A 196 4.82 -8.57 9.22
N GLU A 197 3.54 -8.60 8.81
CA GLU A 197 3.13 -9.18 7.54
C GLU A 197 3.75 -8.45 6.35
N GLU A 198 3.83 -7.12 6.40
CA GLU A 198 4.47 -6.30 5.37
C GLU A 198 5.97 -6.59 5.26
N LEU A 199 6.68 -6.68 6.40
CA LEU A 199 8.08 -7.07 6.46
C LEU A 199 8.31 -8.45 5.84
N GLN A 200 7.45 -9.42 6.16
CA GLN A 200 7.50 -10.75 5.58
C GLN A 200 7.25 -10.74 4.07
N ARG A 201 6.26 -9.97 3.59
CA ARG A 201 5.99 -9.82 2.14
C ARG A 201 7.20 -9.22 1.42
N ASN A 202 7.81 -8.18 1.98
CA ASN A 202 8.98 -7.52 1.42
C ASN A 202 10.20 -8.46 1.38
N ALA A 203 10.44 -9.24 2.44
CA ALA A 203 11.50 -10.24 2.48
C ALA A 203 11.31 -11.32 1.41
N ARG A 204 10.08 -11.84 1.25
CA ARG A 204 9.75 -12.82 0.20
C ARG A 204 9.91 -12.25 -1.21
N ALA A 205 9.51 -10.99 -1.42
CA ALA A 205 9.70 -10.32 -2.71
C ALA A 205 11.19 -10.12 -3.04
N ALA A 206 12.01 -9.81 -2.04
CA ALA A 206 13.46 -9.63 -2.21
C ALA A 206 14.17 -10.95 -2.53
N THR A 207 13.77 -12.08 -1.91
CA THR A 207 14.34 -13.39 -2.22
C THR A 207 13.93 -13.88 -3.62
N ALA A 208 12.66 -13.71 -4.01
CA ALA A 208 12.18 -14.07 -5.34
C ALA A 208 12.89 -13.28 -6.48
N LYS A 209 13.22 -12.00 -6.26
CA LYS A 209 13.99 -11.21 -7.22
C LYS A 209 15.45 -11.66 -7.35
N LYS A 210 16.03 -12.24 -6.29
CA LYS A 210 17.40 -12.77 -6.30
C LYS A 210 17.50 -14.12 -7.00
N SER A 211 16.44 -14.94 -6.98
CA SER A 211 16.40 -16.24 -7.68
C SER A 211 16.10 -16.15 -9.18
N LEU A 212 15.72 -14.97 -9.67
CA LEU A 212 15.42 -14.70 -11.09
C LEU A 212 16.56 -13.97 -11.82
N LYS A 213 17.67 -13.69 -11.14
CA LYS A 213 18.92 -13.16 -11.71
C LYS A 213 19.97 -14.25 -11.69
#